data_AF-A0A7J6Q7D5-F1
#
_entry.id   AF-A0A7J6Q7D5-F1
#
_cell.length_a   1.000
_cell.length_b   1.000
_cell.length_c   1.000
_cell.angle_alpha   90.00
_cell.angle_beta   90.00
_cell.angle_gamma   90.00
#
_symmetry.space_group_name_H-M   'P 1'
#
loop_
_entity.id
_entity.type
_entity.pdbx_description
1 polymer ?
#
loop_
_entity_poly.entity_id
_entity_poly.type
_entity_poly.pdbx_seq_one_letter_code
_entity_poly.pdbx_strand_id
1 'polypeptide(L)'
;MDDYTKVDKDGRVSGEGDRLYHIHFKLFQHVQKSWQGYDAYARVCMAVGTNQLLLTLCIFALGSTLIGDRQPWAAWVFIVVVATGAMLHFRINLTLTKWELIIMVALIYAAPLTAGVAATMDYAGWITAGRVWALISFVLNDLWMCFVFAQAMESRGGLPEKFNTVDISSDVMSDNSMQHFVKDELHDLGIDVIKAERSSTEWWIIWFSC
;
A
#
# COMPACT_ATOMS: atom_id res chain seq x y z
N MET A 1 -46.72 6.67 -23.85
CA MET A 1 -46.41 7.95 -23.18
C MET A 1 -45.21 8.45 -23.94
N ASP A 2 -45.50 9.17 -25.01
CA ASP A 2 -44.58 9.34 -26.12
C ASP A 2 -43.60 10.46 -25.79
N ASP A 3 -42.32 10.08 -25.80
CA ASP A 3 -41.19 10.96 -25.54
C ASP A 3 -41.06 11.94 -26.70
N TYR A 4 -41.39 13.21 -26.45
CA TYR A 4 -41.28 14.27 -27.44
C TYR A 4 -39.80 14.64 -27.64
N THR A 5 -39.14 13.94 -28.56
CA THR A 5 -37.83 14.36 -29.08
C THR A 5 -37.96 15.70 -29.79
N LYS A 6 -37.55 16.78 -29.11
CA LYS A 6 -37.33 18.08 -29.74
C LYS A 6 -36.13 17.96 -30.68
N VAL A 7 -36.42 17.99 -31.98
CA VAL A 7 -35.41 18.12 -33.03
C VAL A 7 -35.10 19.60 -33.14
N ASP A 8 -33.84 19.97 -32.95
CA ASP A 8 -33.39 21.34 -33.07
C ASP A 8 -33.40 21.78 -34.55
N LYS A 9 -33.38 23.08 -34.83
CA LYS A 9 -33.49 23.62 -36.21
C LYS A 9 -32.41 23.13 -37.18
N ASP A 10 -31.32 22.60 -36.64
CA ASP A 10 -30.19 22.04 -37.39
C ASP A 10 -30.37 20.54 -37.72
N GLY A 11 -31.53 19.94 -37.40
CA GLY A 11 -31.80 18.52 -37.61
C GLY A 11 -31.13 17.59 -36.59
N ARG A 12 -30.41 18.14 -35.59
CA ARG A 12 -29.86 17.37 -34.46
C ARG A 12 -30.94 17.16 -33.40
N VAL A 13 -31.10 15.93 -32.96
CA VAL A 13 -31.96 15.60 -31.81
C VAL A 13 -31.28 16.19 -30.58
N SER A 14 -31.92 17.15 -29.91
CA SER A 14 -31.36 17.98 -28.83
C SER A 14 -30.92 17.21 -27.57
N GLY A 15 -30.94 15.88 -27.56
CA GLY A 15 -30.51 15.02 -26.44
C GLY A 15 -29.44 13.99 -26.81
N GLU A 16 -28.98 13.93 -28.07
CA GLU A 16 -27.98 12.93 -28.50
C GLU A 16 -26.57 13.26 -27.99
N GLY A 17 -26.24 14.55 -27.90
CA GLY A 17 -25.00 15.03 -27.28
C GLY A 17 -24.92 14.66 -25.80
N ASP A 18 -25.99 14.91 -25.04
CA ASP A 18 -26.04 14.66 -23.59
C ASP A 18 -25.86 13.17 -23.26
N ARG A 19 -26.46 12.26 -24.06
CA ARG A 19 -26.25 10.81 -23.89
C ARG A 19 -24.79 10.42 -24.11
N LEU A 20 -24.15 10.96 -25.15
CA LEU A 20 -22.75 10.66 -25.45
C LEU A 20 -21.82 11.14 -24.32
N TYR A 21 -22.06 12.34 -23.77
CA TYR A 21 -21.32 12.85 -22.61
C TYR A 21 -21.50 11.95 -21.38
N HIS A 22 -22.72 11.50 -21.10
CA HIS A 22 -22.98 10.60 -19.98
C HIS A 22 -22.25 9.26 -20.14
N ILE A 23 -22.27 8.66 -21.33
CA ILE A 23 -21.57 7.39 -21.60
C ILE A 23 -20.06 7.56 -21.44
N HIS A 24 -19.47 8.62 -22.02
CA HIS A 24 -18.04 8.90 -21.89
C HIS A 24 -17.61 9.13 -20.44
N PHE A 25 -18.40 9.90 -19.69
CA PHE A 25 -18.10 10.18 -18.29
C PHE A 25 -18.14 8.90 -17.45
N LYS A 26 -19.12 8.02 -17.68
CA LYS A 26 -19.21 6.73 -16.97
C LYS A 26 -18.08 5.77 -17.34
N LEU A 27 -17.71 5.71 -18.61
CA LEU A 27 -16.56 4.92 -19.04
C LEU A 27 -15.28 5.41 -18.35
N PHE A 28 -15.08 6.73 -18.33
CA PHE A 28 -13.95 7.34 -17.62
C PHE A 28 -13.98 7.02 -16.12
N GLN A 29 -15.15 7.13 -15.47
CA GLN A 29 -15.31 6.73 -14.07
C GLN A 29 -15.00 5.25 -13.82
N HIS A 30 -15.33 4.36 -14.77
CA HIS A 30 -15.02 2.94 -14.65
C HIS A 30 -13.52 2.66 -14.79
N VAL A 31 -12.86 3.29 -15.76
CA VAL A 31 -11.40 3.20 -15.93
C VAL A 31 -10.68 3.77 -14.72
N GLN A 32 -11.12 4.93 -14.23
CA GLN A 32 -10.54 5.57 -13.05
C GLN A 32 -10.68 4.69 -11.81
N LYS A 33 -11.79 3.94 -11.66
CA LYS A 33 -11.95 2.94 -10.60
C LYS A 33 -10.89 1.84 -10.65
N SER A 34 -10.70 1.27 -11.83
CA SER A 34 -9.68 0.22 -12.01
C SER A 34 -8.28 0.76 -11.66
N TRP A 35 -8.00 2.02 -12.02
CA TRP A 35 -6.69 2.64 -11.78
C TRP A 35 -6.39 2.97 -10.32
N GLN A 36 -7.42 3.28 -9.51
CA GLN A 36 -7.25 3.58 -8.08
C GLN A 36 -6.70 2.41 -7.26
N GLY A 37 -7.08 1.17 -7.60
CA GLY A 37 -6.53 -0.01 -6.95
C GLY A 37 -5.02 -0.16 -7.20
N TYR A 38 -4.58 0.11 -8.44
CA TYR A 38 -3.16 0.09 -8.80
C TYR A 38 -2.37 1.20 -8.09
N ASP A 39 -2.90 2.42 -8.04
CA ASP A 39 -2.25 3.53 -7.33
C ASP A 39 -2.12 3.23 -5.83
N ALA A 40 -3.14 2.64 -5.22
CA ALA A 40 -3.09 2.22 -3.82
C ALA A 40 -1.96 1.21 -3.59
N TYR A 41 -1.88 0.14 -4.40
CA TYR A 41 -0.82 -0.87 -4.26
C TYR A 41 0.58 -0.29 -4.49
N ALA A 42 0.74 0.61 -5.47
CA ALA A 42 2.00 1.29 -5.72
C ALA A 42 2.47 2.11 -4.50
N ARG A 43 1.55 2.79 -3.80
CA ARG A 43 1.87 3.51 -2.55
C ARG A 43 2.28 2.56 -1.43
N VAL A 44 1.59 1.42 -1.26
CA VAL A 44 1.98 0.40 -0.27
C VAL A 44 3.39 -0.11 -0.57
N CYS A 45 3.66 -0.49 -1.82
CA CYS A 45 4.97 -0.98 -2.25
C CYS A 45 6.07 0.06 -2.04
N MET A 46 5.82 1.33 -2.40
CA MET A 46 6.76 2.42 -2.16
C MET A 46 7.02 2.61 -0.67
N ALA A 47 5.98 2.53 0.17
CA ALA A 47 6.15 2.73 1.60
C ALA A 47 6.94 1.60 2.27
N VAL A 48 6.66 0.35 1.90
CA VAL A 48 7.41 -0.82 2.36
C VAL A 48 8.86 -0.76 1.87
N GLY A 49 9.08 -0.48 0.58
CA GLY A 49 10.41 -0.37 0.00
C GLY A 49 11.24 0.75 0.61
N THR A 50 10.63 1.92 0.84
CA THR A 50 11.30 3.05 1.49
C THR A 50 11.70 2.69 2.92
N ASN A 51 10.84 1.99 3.67
CA ASN A 51 11.20 1.57 5.01
C ASN A 51 12.37 0.57 5.02
N GLN A 52 12.39 -0.39 4.08
CA GLN A 52 13.50 -1.33 3.96
C GLN A 52 14.80 -0.63 3.57
N LEU A 53 14.72 0.40 2.72
CA LEU A 53 15.86 1.26 2.41
C LEU A 53 16.36 1.99 3.66
N LEU A 54 15.49 2.59 4.47
CA LEU A 54 15.89 3.26 5.72
C LEU A 54 16.55 2.28 6.71
N LEU A 55 16.00 1.09 6.91
CA LEU A 55 16.59 0.08 7.79
C LEU A 55 17.96 -0.40 7.28
N THR A 56 18.10 -0.58 5.96
CA THR A 56 19.38 -0.93 5.33
C THR A 56 20.41 0.17 5.52
N LEU A 57 20.02 1.44 5.33
CA LEU A 57 20.89 2.59 5.59
C LEU A 57 21.29 2.69 7.06
N CYS A 58 20.39 2.34 7.99
CA CYS A 58 20.68 2.26 9.42
C CYS A 58 21.81 1.26 9.70
N ILE A 59 21.69 0.02 9.21
CA ILE A 59 22.69 -1.03 9.39
C ILE A 59 24.01 -0.66 8.69
N PHE A 60 23.93 -0.09 7.48
CA PHE A 60 25.10 0.35 6.73
C PHE A 60 25.88 1.45 7.48
N ALA A 61 25.17 2.46 7.98
CA ALA A 61 25.78 3.53 8.77
C ALA A 61 26.36 3.03 10.10
N LEU A 62 25.71 2.05 10.72
CA LEU A 62 26.21 1.39 11.92
C LEU A 62 27.54 0.69 11.63
N GLY A 63 27.63 -0.06 10.53
CA GLY A 63 28.87 -0.70 10.09
C GLY A 63 29.97 0.31 9.75
N SER A 64 29.65 1.38 9.01
CA SER A 64 30.65 2.37 8.59
C SER A 64 31.21 3.19 9.76
N THR A 65 30.36 3.62 10.69
CA THR A 65 30.78 4.41 11.87
C THR A 65 31.55 3.57 12.88
N LEU A 66 31.20 2.28 13.04
CA LEU A 66 31.90 1.40 13.98
C LEU A 66 33.30 1.03 13.49
N ILE A 67 33.44 0.71 12.20
CA ILE A 67 34.73 0.32 11.60
C ILE A 67 35.64 1.54 11.40
N GLY A 68 35.08 2.66 10.94
CA GLY A 68 35.85 3.86 10.61
C GLY A 68 36.29 4.66 11.85
N ASP A 69 35.31 5.14 12.62
CA ASP A 69 35.55 6.21 13.61
C ASP A 69 35.68 5.70 15.05
N ARG A 70 35.32 4.43 15.32
CA ARG A 70 35.27 3.81 16.67
C ARG A 70 34.49 4.64 17.69
N GLN A 71 33.50 5.42 17.24
CA GLN A 71 32.64 6.24 18.10
C GLN A 71 31.24 5.62 18.21
N PRO A 72 30.97 4.74 19.19
CA PRO A 72 29.69 4.05 19.29
C PRO A 72 28.52 5.01 19.55
N TRP A 73 28.76 6.14 20.21
CA TRP A 73 27.72 7.15 20.49
C TRP A 73 27.12 7.75 19.21
N ALA A 74 27.93 7.99 18.18
CA ALA A 74 27.44 8.50 16.91
C ALA A 74 26.52 7.49 16.21
N ALA A 75 26.86 6.19 16.27
CA ALA A 75 26.03 5.12 15.73
C ALA A 75 24.66 5.05 16.41
N TRP A 76 24.62 5.16 17.75
CA TRP A 76 23.35 5.15 18.50
C TRP A 76 22.44 6.32 18.13
N VAL A 77 22.99 7.53 17.98
CA VAL A 77 22.21 8.69 17.55
C VAL A 77 21.63 8.46 16.15
N PHE A 78 22.43 7.91 15.23
CA PHE A 78 21.97 7.61 13.88
C PHE A 78 20.82 6.61 13.87
N ILE A 79 20.92 5.53 14.66
CA ILE A 79 19.85 4.53 14.82
C ILE A 79 18.54 5.19 15.26
N VAL A 80 18.58 6.04 16.29
CA VAL A 80 17.38 6.71 16.82
C VAL A 80 16.76 7.63 15.78
N VAL A 81 17.57 8.43 15.08
CA VAL A 81 17.08 9.37 14.06
C VAL A 81 16.40 8.63 12.90
N VAL A 82 17.07 7.60 12.36
CA VAL A 82 16.54 6.83 11.23
C VAL A 82 15.32 6.00 11.64
N ALA A 83 15.32 5.37 12.83
CA ALA A 83 14.15 4.65 13.34
C ALA A 83 12.95 5.57 13.57
N THR A 84 13.16 6.79 14.06
CA THR A 84 12.09 7.78 14.20
C THR A 84 11.54 8.21 12.84
N GLY A 85 12.42 8.44 11.86
CA GLY A 85 12.03 8.75 10.48
C GLY A 85 11.19 7.62 9.85
N ALA A 86 11.61 6.37 10.04
CA ALA A 86 10.89 5.19 9.58
C ALA A 86 9.49 5.06 10.23
N MET A 87 9.40 5.33 11.54
CA MET A 87 8.13 5.33 12.28
C MET A 87 7.18 6.43 11.78
N LEU A 88 7.71 7.66 11.58
CA LEU A 88 6.92 8.77 11.04
C LEU A 88 6.42 8.46 9.64
N HIS A 89 7.27 7.88 8.79
CA HIS A 89 6.93 7.47 7.44
C HIS A 89 5.77 6.48 7.42
N PHE A 90 5.79 5.44 8.27
CA PHE A 90 4.67 4.51 8.35
C PHE A 90 3.39 5.11 8.92
N ARG A 91 3.51 5.97 9.93
CA ARG A 91 2.35 6.61 10.56
C ARG A 91 1.55 7.47 9.57
N ILE A 92 2.22 8.06 8.58
CA ILE A 92 1.56 8.85 7.53
C ILE A 92 0.80 7.94 6.54
N ASN A 93 1.29 6.72 6.32
CA ASN A 93 0.75 5.82 5.30
C ASN A 93 -0.33 4.85 5.82
N LEU A 94 -0.36 4.54 7.12
CA LEU A 94 -1.26 3.55 7.71
C LEU A 94 -2.20 4.15 8.76
N THR A 95 -3.49 3.84 8.64
CA THR A 95 -4.49 4.06 9.71
C THR A 95 -4.67 2.77 10.49
N LEU A 96 -3.74 2.53 11.41
CA LEU A 96 -3.73 1.32 12.23
C LEU A 96 -4.49 1.52 13.54
N THR A 97 -5.05 0.42 14.06
CA THR A 97 -5.59 0.42 15.42
C THR A 97 -4.47 0.66 16.43
N LYS A 98 -4.81 1.17 17.63
CA LYS A 98 -3.82 1.51 18.66
C LYS A 98 -2.92 0.32 19.04
N TRP A 99 -3.49 -0.89 19.10
CA TRP A 99 -2.76 -2.10 19.45
C TRP A 99 -1.77 -2.53 18.39
N GLU A 100 -2.20 -2.54 17.12
CA GLU A 100 -1.33 -2.86 16.00
C GLU A 100 -0.20 -1.83 15.88
N LEU A 101 -0.49 -0.55 16.14
CA LEU A 101 0.51 0.51 16.14
C LEU A 101 1.57 0.28 17.22
N ILE A 102 1.18 -0.12 18.44
CA ILE A 102 2.14 -0.41 19.51
C ILE A 102 3.04 -1.59 19.13
N ILE A 103 2.46 -2.67 18.59
CA ILE A 103 3.22 -3.83 18.13
C ILE A 103 4.19 -3.42 17.00
N MET A 104 3.71 -2.63 16.04
CA MET A 104 4.50 -2.11 14.93
C MET A 104 5.70 -1.27 15.42
N VAL A 105 5.45 -0.36 16.36
CA VAL A 105 6.49 0.48 16.97
C VAL A 105 7.48 -0.37 17.78
N ALA A 106 7.02 -1.38 18.50
CA ALA A 106 7.92 -2.26 19.23
C ALA A 106 8.87 -3.02 18.28
N LEU A 107 8.34 -3.60 17.20
CA LEU A 107 9.14 -4.38 16.24
C LEU A 107 10.13 -3.49 15.46
N ILE A 108 9.70 -2.31 14.99
CA ILE A 108 10.55 -1.43 14.18
C ILE A 108 11.75 -0.87 14.96
N TYR A 109 11.58 -0.62 16.26
CA TYR A 109 12.68 -0.18 17.12
C TYR A 109 13.54 -1.36 17.59
N ALA A 110 12.95 -2.51 17.88
CA ALA A 110 13.69 -3.62 18.45
C ALA A 110 14.73 -4.22 17.47
N ALA A 111 14.45 -4.24 16.16
CA ALA A 111 15.41 -4.72 15.15
C ALA A 111 16.74 -3.92 15.12
N PRO A 112 16.75 -2.59 14.92
CA PRO A 112 17.99 -1.81 14.91
C PRO A 112 18.60 -1.63 16.31
N LEU A 113 17.81 -1.65 17.39
CA LEU A 113 18.35 -1.61 18.75
C LEU A 113 19.18 -2.87 19.06
N THR A 114 18.68 -4.05 18.69
CA THR A 114 19.42 -5.31 18.88
C THR A 114 20.69 -5.37 18.02
N ALA A 115 20.68 -4.81 16.81
CA ALA A 115 21.88 -4.64 15.99
C ALA A 115 22.89 -3.68 16.64
N GLY A 116 22.43 -2.58 17.23
CA GLY A 116 23.26 -1.66 18.01
C GLY A 116 23.92 -2.32 19.22
N VAL A 117 23.17 -3.14 19.96
CA VAL A 117 23.71 -3.93 21.09
C VAL A 117 24.73 -4.97 20.60
N ALA A 118 24.46 -5.64 19.48
CA ALA A 118 25.41 -6.59 18.91
C ALA A 118 26.76 -5.91 18.58
N ALA A 119 26.71 -4.72 17.99
CA ALA A 119 27.89 -3.92 17.67
C ALA A 119 28.65 -3.41 18.90
N THR A 120 27.95 -2.97 19.95
CA THR A 120 28.63 -2.54 21.18
C THR A 120 29.28 -3.71 21.94
N MET A 121 28.67 -4.90 21.89
CA MET A 121 29.26 -6.11 22.46
C MET A 121 30.50 -6.58 21.69
N ASP A 122 30.48 -6.48 20.37
CA ASP A 122 31.66 -6.79 19.54
C ASP A 122 32.79 -5.80 19.84
N TYR A 123 32.48 -4.51 20.00
CA TYR A 123 33.43 -3.49 20.44
C TYR A 123 34.03 -3.77 21.83
N ALA A 124 33.26 -4.35 22.75
CA ALA A 124 33.72 -4.77 24.08
C ALA A 124 34.60 -6.05 24.05
N GLY A 125 34.80 -6.67 22.88
CA GLY A 125 35.58 -7.90 22.71
C GLY A 125 34.80 -9.19 22.97
N TRP A 126 33.47 -9.12 23.13
CA TRP A 126 32.61 -10.28 23.37
C TRP A 126 32.06 -10.83 22.05
N ILE A 127 32.96 -11.29 21.17
CA ILE A 127 32.65 -11.68 19.79
C ILE A 127 31.53 -12.73 19.71
N THR A 128 31.55 -13.73 20.60
CA THR A 128 30.52 -14.80 20.60
C THR A 128 29.13 -14.25 20.95
N ALA A 129 29.04 -13.34 21.93
CA ALA A 129 27.77 -12.73 22.31
C ALA A 129 27.26 -11.81 21.19
N GLY A 130 28.14 -11.01 20.58
CA GLY A 130 27.81 -10.15 19.43
C GLY A 130 27.21 -10.94 18.26
N ARG A 131 27.77 -12.12 17.93
CA ARG A 131 27.22 -13.01 16.88
C ARG A 131 25.81 -13.50 17.19
N VAL A 132 25.54 -13.89 18.45
CA VAL A 132 24.21 -14.34 18.86
C VAL A 132 23.20 -13.19 18.75
N TRP A 133 23.55 -11.99 19.21
CA TRP A 133 22.69 -10.82 19.10
C TRP A 133 22.44 -10.38 17.66
N ALA A 134 23.44 -10.52 16.78
CA ALA A 134 23.27 -10.25 15.36
C ALA A 134 22.24 -11.20 14.72
N LEU A 135 22.29 -12.50 15.04
CA LEU A 135 21.29 -13.47 14.57
C LEU A 135 19.89 -13.14 15.09
N ILE A 136 19.77 -12.75 16.36
CA ILE A 136 18.49 -12.32 16.93
C ILE A 136 17.93 -11.10 16.18
N SER A 137 18.80 -10.13 15.83
CA SER A 137 18.39 -8.95 15.06
C SER A 137 17.87 -9.32 13.66
N PHE A 138 18.51 -10.27 12.97
CA PHE A 138 18.02 -10.77 11.67
C PHE A 138 16.65 -11.42 11.79
N VAL A 139 16.45 -12.30 12.77
CA VAL A 139 15.15 -12.97 13.01
C VAL A 139 14.07 -11.93 13.34
N LEU A 140 14.41 -10.90 14.09
CA LEU A 140 13.47 -9.85 14.47
C LEU A 140 13.10 -8.93 13.30
N ASN A 141 14.04 -8.68 12.39
CA ASN A 141 13.77 -7.96 11.14
C ASN A 141 12.89 -8.80 10.19
N ASP A 142 13.15 -10.11 10.10
CA ASP A 142 12.31 -11.02 9.33
C ASP A 142 10.88 -11.10 9.88
N LEU A 143 10.74 -11.19 11.21
CA LEU A 143 9.44 -11.16 11.88
C LEU A 143 8.69 -9.83 11.65
N TRP A 144 9.41 -8.71 11.67
CA TRP A 144 8.89 -7.41 11.26
C TRP A 144 8.40 -7.40 9.80
N MET A 145 9.17 -7.98 8.89
CA MET A 145 8.76 -8.10 7.49
C MET A 145 7.53 -8.98 7.30
N CYS A 146 7.47 -10.14 7.96
CA CYS A 146 6.28 -10.98 7.96
C CYS A 146 5.06 -10.24 8.52
N PHE A 147 5.23 -9.43 9.56
CA PHE A 147 4.14 -8.63 10.13
C PHE A 147 3.62 -7.58 9.15
N VAL A 148 4.51 -6.81 8.51
CA VAL A 148 4.11 -5.82 7.49
C VAL A 148 3.43 -6.51 6.30
N PHE A 149 3.95 -7.65 5.87
CA PHE A 149 3.37 -8.42 4.77
C PHE A 149 1.99 -8.99 5.15
N ALA A 150 1.82 -9.50 6.36
CA ALA A 150 0.53 -9.97 6.86
C ALA A 150 -0.50 -8.83 6.90
N GLN A 151 -0.08 -7.63 7.31
CA GLN A 151 -0.94 -6.44 7.29
C GLN A 151 -1.27 -5.99 5.86
N ALA A 152 -0.37 -6.19 4.90
CA ALA A 152 -0.63 -5.92 3.49
C ALA A 152 -1.57 -6.96 2.86
N MET A 153 -1.55 -8.21 3.34
CA MET A 153 -2.38 -9.31 2.85
C MET A 153 -3.79 -9.35 3.45
N GLU A 154 -4.02 -8.72 4.60
CA GLU A 154 -5.36 -8.66 5.22
C GLU A 154 -6.26 -7.71 4.44
N SER A 155 -6.72 -8.18 3.28
CA SER A 155 -7.69 -7.52 2.41
C SER A 155 -9.04 -8.23 2.56
N ARG A 156 -10.03 -7.51 3.08
CA ARG A 156 -11.44 -7.88 2.91
C ARG A 156 -11.91 -7.31 1.58
N GLY A 157 -12.38 -8.18 0.68
CA GLY A 157 -12.97 -7.74 -0.60
C GLY A 157 -11.97 -7.31 -1.69
N GLY A 158 -10.68 -7.65 -1.57
CA GLY A 158 -9.69 -7.39 -2.62
C GLY A 158 -9.06 -5.98 -2.60
N LEU A 159 -9.50 -5.11 -1.69
CA LEU A 159 -8.84 -3.83 -1.40
C LEU A 159 -8.26 -3.82 0.02
N PRO A 160 -7.10 -3.19 0.25
CA PRO A 160 -6.50 -3.11 1.57
C PRO A 160 -7.14 -1.97 2.38
N GLU A 161 -8.14 -2.30 3.22
CA GLU A 161 -8.96 -1.35 3.99
C GLU A 161 -8.14 -0.48 4.96
N LYS A 162 -6.98 -0.96 5.42
CA LYS A 162 -6.18 -0.25 6.45
C LYS A 162 -5.37 0.93 5.91
N PHE A 163 -5.40 1.19 4.60
CA PHE A 163 -4.73 2.35 4.00
C PHE A 163 -5.71 3.50 3.84
N ASN A 164 -5.41 4.62 4.52
CA ASN A 164 -6.22 5.83 4.61
C ASN A 164 -6.63 6.44 3.24
N THR A 165 -5.89 6.12 2.17
CA THR A 165 -6.20 6.57 0.81
C THR A 165 -7.31 5.74 0.15
N VAL A 166 -7.45 4.47 0.54
CA VAL A 166 -8.40 3.53 -0.07
C VAL A 166 -9.80 3.74 0.50
N ASP A 167 -9.89 3.96 1.81
CA ASP A 167 -11.16 3.99 2.57
C ASP A 167 -12.14 5.07 2.04
N ILE A 168 -11.61 6.26 1.74
CA ILE A 168 -12.39 7.38 1.20
C ILE A 168 -12.93 7.07 -0.21
N SER A 169 -12.18 6.30 -0.99
CA SER A 169 -12.58 5.94 -2.36
C SER A 169 -13.56 4.78 -2.36
N SER A 170 -13.39 3.79 -1.47
CA SER A 170 -14.32 2.65 -1.36
C SER A 170 -15.67 3.08 -0.83
N ASP A 171 -15.74 3.97 0.16
CA ASP A 171 -17.04 4.42 0.72
C ASP A 171 -17.86 5.23 -0.28
N VAL A 172 -17.21 6.07 -1.10
CA VAL A 172 -17.90 6.83 -2.17
C VAL A 172 -18.33 5.91 -3.32
N MET A 173 -17.70 4.74 -3.47
CA MET A 173 -17.91 3.84 -4.61
C MET A 173 -18.74 2.59 -4.28
N SER A 174 -18.83 2.20 -3.01
CA SER A 174 -19.65 1.08 -2.52
C SER A 174 -21.13 1.42 -2.43
N ASP A 175 -21.52 2.65 -2.74
CA ASP A 175 -22.93 2.99 -2.79
C ASP A 175 -23.61 2.18 -3.91
N ASN A 176 -24.43 1.21 -3.49
CA ASN A 176 -25.10 0.20 -4.33
C ASN A 176 -25.84 0.80 -5.55
N SER A 177 -26.17 2.08 -5.46
CA SER A 177 -26.65 2.94 -6.55
C SER A 177 -25.89 2.72 -7.86
N MET A 178 -24.55 2.68 -7.81
CA MET A 178 -23.76 2.71 -9.03
C MET A 178 -23.61 1.33 -9.68
N GLN A 179 -23.57 0.24 -8.89
CA GLN A 179 -23.54 -1.11 -9.45
C GLN A 179 -24.86 -1.50 -10.11
N HIS A 180 -25.99 -1.14 -9.49
CA HIS A 180 -27.31 -1.36 -10.10
C HIS A 180 -27.44 -0.58 -11.40
N PHE A 181 -27.05 0.70 -11.39
CA PHE A 181 -27.11 1.53 -12.57
C PHE A 181 -26.20 1.07 -13.71
N VAL A 182 -24.99 0.58 -13.41
CA VAL A 182 -24.08 0.02 -14.43
C VAL A 182 -24.64 -1.28 -15.01
N LYS A 183 -25.22 -2.15 -14.19
CA LYS A 183 -25.88 -3.38 -14.68
C LYS A 183 -27.06 -3.06 -15.58
N ASP A 184 -27.90 -2.10 -15.19
CA ASP A 184 -29.07 -1.70 -15.95
C ASP A 184 -28.65 -1.08 -17.30
N GLU A 185 -27.61 -0.25 -17.32
CA GLU A 185 -27.16 0.40 -18.56
C GLU A 185 -26.35 -0.54 -19.48
N LEU A 186 -25.54 -1.46 -18.94
CA LEU A 186 -24.87 -2.47 -19.78
C LEU A 186 -25.87 -3.47 -20.38
N HIS A 187 -26.92 -3.80 -19.63
CA HIS A 187 -28.01 -4.63 -20.13
C HIS A 187 -28.73 -3.94 -21.31
N ASP A 188 -28.97 -2.63 -21.22
CA ASP A 188 -29.54 -1.84 -22.32
C ASP A 188 -28.63 -1.78 -23.56
N LEU A 189 -27.31 -1.87 -23.38
CA LEU A 189 -26.35 -1.93 -24.48
C LEU A 189 -26.18 -3.35 -25.07
N GLY A 190 -26.85 -4.36 -24.52
CA GLY A 190 -26.72 -5.76 -24.95
C GLY A 190 -25.33 -6.37 -24.66
N ILE A 191 -24.54 -5.74 -23.79
CA ILE A 191 -23.20 -6.21 -23.43
C ILE A 191 -23.32 -7.13 -22.21
N ASP A 192 -23.04 -8.41 -22.44
CA ASP A 192 -23.18 -9.45 -21.43
C ASP A 192 -22.03 -9.36 -20.39
N VAL A 193 -22.31 -8.71 -19.25
CA VAL A 193 -21.33 -8.36 -18.19
C VAL A 193 -20.56 -9.58 -17.67
N ILE A 194 -21.21 -10.74 -17.66
CA ILE A 194 -20.66 -12.02 -17.19
C ILE A 194 -19.41 -12.43 -17.99
N LYS A 195 -19.35 -12.05 -19.28
CA LYS A 195 -18.21 -12.38 -20.14
C LYS A 195 -16.99 -11.50 -19.85
N ALA A 196 -17.19 -10.25 -19.43
CA ALA A 196 -16.12 -9.32 -19.09
C ALA A 196 -15.49 -9.64 -17.72
N GLU A 197 -16.30 -10.06 -16.75
CA GLU A 197 -15.82 -10.39 -15.40
C GLU A 197 -14.93 -11.65 -15.39
N ARG A 198 -15.25 -12.64 -16.23
CA ARG A 198 -14.43 -13.85 -16.42
C ARG A 198 -13.07 -13.55 -17.07
N SER A 199 -13.00 -12.56 -17.97
CA SER A 199 -11.73 -12.11 -18.54
C SER A 199 -10.85 -11.47 -17.47
N SER A 200 -11.40 -10.56 -16.64
CA SER A 200 -10.64 -9.86 -15.60
C SER A 200 -10.00 -10.83 -14.60
N THR A 201 -10.73 -11.85 -14.15
CA THR A 201 -10.23 -12.85 -13.19
C THR A 201 -9.07 -13.67 -13.73
N GLU A 202 -9.03 -13.97 -15.03
CA GLU A 202 -7.88 -14.66 -15.65
C GLU A 202 -6.61 -13.79 -15.65
N TRP A 203 -6.74 -12.47 -15.83
CA TRP A 203 -5.59 -11.55 -15.75
C TRP A 203 -4.99 -11.46 -14.35
N TRP A 204 -5.82 -11.53 -13.29
CA TRP A 204 -5.35 -11.52 -11.91
C TRP A 204 -4.51 -12.77 -11.56
N ILE A 205 -4.89 -13.95 -12.08
CA ILE A 205 -4.16 -15.21 -11.84
C ILE A 205 -2.78 -15.18 -12.52
N ILE A 206 -2.69 -14.56 -13.70
CA ILE A 206 -1.43 -14.42 -14.44
C ILE A 206 -0.48 -13.45 -13.73
N TRP A 207 -1.01 -12.33 -13.21
CA TRP A 207 -0.20 -11.34 -12.47
C TRP A 207 0.33 -11.86 -11.13
N PHE A 208 -0.41 -12.72 -10.43
CA PHE A 208 0.06 -13.30 -9.17
C PHE A 208 1.06 -14.46 -9.36
N SER A 209 1.20 -14.98 -10.57
CA SER A 209 2.13 -16.08 -10.90
C SER A 209 3.49 -15.60 -11.41
N CYS A 210 3.69 -14.28 -11.55
CA CYS A 210 4.89 -13.68 -12.11
C CYS A 210 5.65 -12.88 -11.05
#